data_AF-A0A7X6CIW9-F1
#
_entry.id   AF-A0A7X6CIW9-F1
#
_cell.length_a   1.000
_cell.length_b   1.000
_cell.length_c   1.000
_cell.angle_alpha   90.00
_cell.angle_beta   90.00
_cell.angle_gamma   90.00
#
_symmetry.space_group_name_H-M   'P 1'
#
loop_
_entity.id
_entity.type
_entity.pdbx_description
1 polymer ?
#
loop_
_entity_poly.entity_id
_entity_poly.type
_entity_poly.pdbx_seq_one_letter_code
_entity_poly.pdbx_strand_id
1 'polypeptide(L)'
;MELNQQKELFSKAYIRAVAATAGFSVSQPEVDDDSVDLKIVGKGRGGVVSSPELNLQLKCTSRELLDGSFIRYPLRIKNYSDLIINSQVPRLLVVVFVPENSENWLQQSEDEMCMRYCAYWVSLRGEPERINTANVTVELPRSNQFAVESLKSIMQRLSQGGLP
;
A
#
# COMPACT_ATOMS: atom_id res chain seq x y z
N MET A 1 7.75 -9.56 -20.45
CA MET A 1 7.82 -8.68 -19.26
C MET A 1 8.36 -9.51 -18.12
N GLU A 2 9.44 -9.06 -17.47
CA GLU A 2 10.06 -9.77 -16.34
C GLU A 2 9.06 -9.87 -15.18
N LEU A 3 9.11 -10.98 -14.41
CA LEU A 3 8.14 -11.26 -13.34
C LEU A 3 8.02 -10.10 -12.32
N ASN A 4 9.14 -9.44 -11.99
CA ASN A 4 9.13 -8.30 -11.07
C ASN A 4 8.38 -7.09 -11.62
N GLN A 5 8.46 -6.83 -12.93
CA GLN A 5 7.68 -5.77 -13.58
C GLN A 5 6.19 -6.13 -13.59
N GLN A 6 5.84 -7.40 -13.80
CA GLN A 6 4.45 -7.86 -13.67
C GLN A 6 3.92 -7.63 -12.25
N LYS A 7 4.71 -8.00 -11.23
CA LYS A 7 4.38 -7.78 -9.81
C LYS A 7 4.13 -6.31 -9.49
N GLU A 8 4.96 -5.41 -10.01
CA GLU A 8 4.81 -3.96 -9.82
C GLU A 8 3.54 -3.41 -10.49
N LEU A 9 3.27 -3.79 -11.74
CA LEU A 9 2.06 -3.34 -12.43
C LEU A 9 0.79 -3.93 -11.80
N PHE A 10 0.86 -5.19 -11.36
CA PHE A 10 -0.27 -5.85 -10.71
C PHE A 10 -0.59 -5.22 -9.34
N SER A 11 0.42 -4.87 -8.53
CA SER A 11 0.14 -4.15 -7.28
C SER A 11 -0.47 -2.79 -7.53
N LYS A 12 0.02 -2.05 -8.53
CA LYS A 12 -0.58 -0.78 -8.93
C LYS A 12 -2.03 -0.95 -9.40
N ALA A 13 -2.34 -2.01 -10.14
CA ALA A 13 -3.72 -2.33 -10.57
C ALA A 13 -4.63 -2.65 -9.39
N TYR A 14 -4.18 -3.45 -8.41
CA TYR A 14 -4.93 -3.78 -7.20
C TYR A 14 -5.33 -2.51 -6.44
N ILE A 15 -4.37 -1.61 -6.21
CA ILE A 15 -4.62 -0.35 -5.51
C ILE A 15 -5.59 0.54 -6.28
N ARG A 16 -5.45 0.62 -7.61
CA ARG A 16 -6.39 1.38 -8.45
C ARG A 16 -7.80 0.83 -8.39
N ALA A 17 -7.98 -0.50 -8.40
CA ALA A 17 -9.29 -1.13 -8.26
C ALA A 17 -9.94 -0.82 -6.90
N VAL A 18 -9.19 -0.95 -5.80
CA VAL A 18 -9.67 -0.62 -4.45
C VAL A 18 -10.02 0.86 -4.34
N ALA A 19 -9.14 1.76 -4.80
CA ALA A 19 -9.35 3.20 -4.72
C ALA A 19 -10.53 3.68 -5.58
N ALA A 20 -10.66 3.17 -6.81
CA ALA A 20 -11.79 3.49 -7.69
C ALA A 20 -13.11 3.07 -7.06
N THR A 21 -13.17 1.86 -6.47
CA THR A 21 -14.35 1.36 -5.76
C THR A 21 -14.65 2.17 -4.49
N ALA A 22 -13.61 2.67 -3.82
CA ALA A 22 -13.74 3.55 -2.65
C ALA A 22 -14.13 5.00 -3.01
N GLY A 23 -14.14 5.38 -4.30
CA GLY A 23 -14.46 6.72 -4.76
C GLY A 23 -13.31 7.73 -4.68
N PHE A 24 -12.06 7.26 -4.65
CA PHE A 24 -10.87 8.11 -4.58
C PHE A 24 -10.10 8.16 -5.90
N SER A 25 -9.41 9.28 -6.13
CA SER A 25 -8.55 9.45 -7.31
C SER A 25 -7.15 8.95 -7.02
N VAL A 26 -6.51 8.34 -8.02
CA VAL A 26 -5.13 7.84 -7.92
C VAL A 26 -4.27 8.51 -8.98
N SER A 27 -3.09 8.99 -8.58
CA SER A 27 -2.06 9.48 -9.50
C SER A 27 -0.74 8.76 -9.25
N GLN A 28 0.12 8.73 -10.28
CA GLN A 28 1.46 8.16 -10.22
C GLN A 28 2.46 9.30 -10.45
N PRO A 29 3.46 9.50 -9.57
CA PRO A 29 4.51 10.49 -9.79
C PRO A 29 5.33 10.16 -11.05
N GLU A 30 5.75 11.18 -11.79
CA GLU A 30 6.65 11.01 -12.94
C GLU A 30 8.09 10.74 -12.52
N VAL A 31 8.51 11.29 -11.38
CA VAL A 31 9.86 11.11 -10.81
C VAL A 31 9.74 10.39 -9.46
N ASP A 32 10.50 9.30 -9.29
CA ASP A 32 10.55 8.51 -8.06
C ASP A 32 11.65 9.01 -7.11
N ASP A 33 11.52 10.26 -6.65
CA ASP A 33 12.49 10.84 -5.70
C ASP A 33 12.27 10.34 -4.26
N ASP A 34 11.02 9.98 -3.93
CA ASP A 34 10.56 9.82 -2.55
C ASP A 34 10.14 8.38 -2.19
N SER A 35 10.35 7.40 -3.08
CA SER A 35 9.79 6.06 -2.90
C SER A 35 8.28 6.12 -2.70
N VAL A 36 7.61 6.80 -3.64
CA VAL A 36 6.16 6.93 -3.71
C VAL A 36 5.70 6.40 -5.05
N ASP A 37 5.16 5.19 -5.03
CA ASP A 37 4.65 4.51 -6.21
C ASP A 37 3.31 5.08 -6.68
N LEU A 38 2.42 5.44 -5.74
CA LEU A 38 1.09 6.01 -6.01
C LEU A 38 0.69 7.04 -4.96
N LYS A 39 -0.15 8.00 -5.36
CA LYS A 39 -0.85 8.94 -4.48
C LYS A 39 -2.35 8.72 -4.59
N ILE A 40 -3.04 8.68 -3.45
CA ILE A 40 -4.49 8.62 -3.36
C ILE A 40 -5.00 9.96 -2.81
N VAL A 41 -5.98 10.54 -3.50
CA VAL A 41 -6.56 11.84 -3.14
C VAL A 41 -8.07 11.72 -2.99
N GLY A 42 -8.57 12.19 -1.85
CA GLY A 42 -9.99 12.38 -1.60
C GLY A 42 -10.50 13.66 -2.25
N LYS A 43 -11.69 13.62 -2.88
CA LYS A 43 -12.36 14.83 -3.38
C LYS A 43 -13.35 15.33 -2.33
N GLY A 44 -13.30 16.61 -1.98
CA GLY A 44 -14.35 17.28 -1.21
C GLY A 44 -13.88 18.16 -0.05
N ARG A 45 -14.83 18.89 0.53
CA ARG A 45 -14.67 19.82 1.67
C ARG A 45 -15.37 19.33 2.95
N GLY A 46 -15.55 18.01 3.09
CA GLY A 46 -16.36 17.41 4.17
C GLY A 46 -15.65 17.32 5.53
N GLY A 47 -14.35 17.60 5.59
CA GLY A 47 -13.55 17.55 6.82
C GLY A 47 -12.80 18.86 7.08
N VAL A 48 -12.06 18.90 8.20
CA VAL A 48 -11.18 20.02 8.58
C VAL A 48 -10.11 20.26 7.51
N VAL A 49 -9.63 19.17 6.89
CA VAL A 49 -8.68 19.19 5.78
C VAL A 49 -9.45 18.95 4.48
N SER A 50 -9.44 19.93 3.58
CA SER A 50 -9.91 19.74 2.20
C SER A 50 -8.95 18.85 1.44
N SER A 51 -9.50 17.91 0.65
CA SER A 51 -8.72 17.01 -0.20
C SER A 51 -7.65 16.20 0.53
N PRO A 52 -8.02 15.29 1.45
CA PRO A 52 -7.05 14.43 2.14
C PRO A 52 -6.21 13.64 1.13
N GLU A 53 -4.91 13.52 1.40
CA GLU A 53 -3.94 12.84 0.54
C GLU A 53 -3.22 11.72 1.30
N LEU A 54 -2.91 10.65 0.60
CA LEU A 54 -2.18 9.49 1.09
C LEU A 54 -1.17 9.01 0.04
N ASN A 55 0.10 8.94 0.43
CA ASN A 55 1.17 8.41 -0.42
C ASN A 55 1.43 6.94 -0.11
N LEU A 56 1.68 6.14 -1.14
CA LEU A 56 1.88 4.70 -1.00
C LEU A 56 3.22 4.28 -1.62
N GLN A 57 4.02 3.55 -0.85
CA GLN A 57 5.14 2.75 -1.34
C GLN A 57 4.63 1.31 -1.49
N LEU A 58 4.63 0.80 -2.72
CA LEU A 58 4.09 -0.50 -3.04
C LEU A 58 5.20 -1.55 -3.08
N LYS A 59 4.85 -2.72 -2.58
CA LYS A 59 5.61 -3.96 -2.81
C LYS A 59 4.65 -5.06 -3.18
N CYS A 60 5.16 -6.05 -3.89
CA CYS A 60 4.38 -7.21 -4.30
C CYS A 60 5.20 -8.47 -4.08
N THR A 61 4.60 -9.49 -3.50
CA THR A 61 5.32 -10.71 -3.12
C THR A 61 4.43 -11.94 -3.22
N SER A 62 5.07 -13.07 -3.51
CA SER A 62 4.43 -14.40 -3.52
C SER A 62 4.80 -15.23 -2.30
N ARG A 63 5.34 -14.59 -1.26
CA ARG A 63 5.71 -15.25 -0.01
C ARG A 63 4.48 -15.81 0.69
N GLU A 64 4.65 -16.98 1.29
CA GLU A 64 3.62 -17.59 2.10
C GLU A 64 3.28 -16.73 3.31
N LEU A 65 1.98 -16.68 3.60
CA LEU A 65 1.42 -16.01 4.76
C LEU A 65 1.49 -16.95 5.97
N LEU A 66 2.66 -17.03 6.63
CA LEU A 66 2.84 -17.85 7.83
C LEU A 66 1.91 -17.42 8.98
N ASP A 67 1.48 -18.38 9.81
CA ASP A 67 0.51 -18.20 10.89
C ASP A 67 0.95 -17.16 11.95
N GLY A 68 -0.01 -16.34 12.40
CA GLY A 68 0.19 -15.31 13.42
C GLY A 68 -0.56 -14.01 13.13
N SER A 69 -0.59 -13.09 14.09
CA SER A 69 -1.29 -11.80 13.97
C SER A 69 -0.60 -10.82 12.99
N PHE A 70 0.65 -11.08 12.62
CA PHE A 70 1.47 -10.21 11.77
C PHE A 70 2.14 -10.99 10.65
N ILE A 71 2.34 -10.32 9.51
CA ILE A 71 3.13 -10.82 8.39
C ILE A 71 4.48 -10.10 8.41
N ARG A 72 5.58 -10.86 8.48
CA ARG A 72 6.94 -10.31 8.49
C ARG A 72 7.46 -10.08 7.08
N TYR A 73 7.83 -8.85 6.77
CA TYR A 73 8.30 -8.46 5.45
C TYR A 73 9.68 -7.78 5.53
N PRO A 74 10.73 -8.31 4.87
CA PRO A 74 12.02 -7.62 4.80
C PRO A 74 11.94 -6.48 3.79
N LEU A 75 12.06 -5.27 4.31
CA LEU A 75 12.06 -4.03 3.54
C LEU A 75 13.49 -3.54 3.38
N ARG A 76 13.88 -3.15 2.16
CA ARG A 76 15.20 -2.54 1.90
C ARG A 76 15.39 -1.30 2.76
N ILE A 77 16.60 -1.12 3.30
CA ILE A 77 16.89 -0.04 4.24
C ILE A 77 16.54 1.34 3.68
N LYS A 78 16.83 1.61 2.39
CA LYS A 78 16.43 2.86 1.72
C LYS A 78 14.92 3.13 1.85
N ASN A 79 14.09 2.15 1.47
CA ASN A 79 12.63 2.30 1.54
C ASN A 79 12.14 2.47 2.98
N TYR A 80 12.78 1.80 3.94
CA TYR A 80 12.47 1.98 5.35
C TYR A 80 12.75 3.42 5.78
N SER A 81 13.95 3.93 5.49
CA SER A 81 14.36 5.30 5.79
C SER A 81 13.41 6.34 5.17
N ASP A 82 12.94 6.13 3.94
CA ASP A 82 12.00 7.04 3.27
C ASP A 82 10.59 7.02 3.90
N LEU A 83 10.22 5.89 4.52
CA LEU A 83 8.89 5.66 5.10
C LEU A 83 8.77 6.06 6.58
N ILE A 84 9.88 6.17 7.31
CA ILE A 84 9.86 6.65 8.71
C ILE A 84 9.70 8.17 8.82
N ILE A 85 9.91 8.89 7.72
CA ILE A 85 9.87 10.36 7.67
C ILE A 85 8.50 10.88 8.12
N ASN A 86 8.53 11.82 9.06
CA ASN A 86 7.35 12.54 9.58
C ASN A 86 6.87 13.61 8.57
N SER A 87 6.41 13.17 7.41
CA SER A 87 5.97 14.03 6.30
C SER A 87 4.53 14.55 6.49
N GLN A 88 4.23 15.68 5.84
CA GLN A 88 2.90 16.30 5.89
C GLN A 88 1.83 15.36 5.30
N VAL A 89 2.09 14.79 4.13
CA VAL A 89 1.25 13.76 3.50
C VAL A 89 1.71 12.39 4.01
N PRO A 90 0.90 11.65 4.79
CA PRO A 90 1.30 10.36 5.33
C PRO A 90 1.69 9.37 4.23
N ARG A 91 2.70 8.55 4.54
CA ARG A 91 3.18 7.47 3.67
C ARG A 91 2.87 6.12 4.31
N LEU A 92 2.34 5.19 3.52
CA LEU A 92 2.16 3.79 3.93
C LEU A 92 3.02 2.87 3.08
N LEU A 93 3.59 1.85 3.72
CA LEU A 93 3.98 0.65 3.01
C LEU A 93 2.73 -0.17 2.74
N VAL A 94 2.49 -0.54 1.49
CA VAL A 94 1.45 -1.51 1.12
C VAL A 94 2.10 -2.69 0.42
N VAL A 95 1.88 -3.89 0.95
CA VAL A 95 2.41 -5.13 0.37
C VAL A 95 1.25 -5.95 -0.18
N VAL A 96 1.21 -6.08 -1.50
CA VAL A 96 0.27 -6.94 -2.22
C VAL A 96 0.81 -8.37 -2.24
N PHE A 97 0.00 -9.32 -1.80
CA PHE A 97 0.33 -10.73 -1.87
C PHE A 97 -0.31 -11.32 -3.11
N VAL A 98 0.41 -12.20 -3.79
CA VAL A 98 -0.06 -12.91 -4.98
C VAL A 98 0.33 -14.39 -4.92
N PRO A 99 -0.38 -15.30 -5.61
CA PRO A 99 0.07 -16.68 -5.75
C PRO A 99 1.48 -16.80 -6.36
N GLU A 100 2.17 -17.91 -6.12
CA GLU A 100 3.50 -18.16 -6.70
C GLU A 100 3.47 -18.25 -8.22
N ASN A 101 2.50 -19.00 -8.78
CA ASN A 101 2.26 -19.03 -10.21
C ASN A 101 1.44 -17.79 -10.65
N SER A 102 2.00 -17.00 -11.57
CA SER A 102 1.38 -15.79 -12.13
C SER A 102 0.08 -16.03 -12.87
N GLU A 103 -0.14 -17.22 -13.43
CA GLU A 103 -1.39 -17.60 -14.10
C GLU A 103 -2.58 -17.60 -13.12
N ASN A 104 -2.30 -17.71 -11.82
CA ASN A 104 -3.31 -17.69 -10.78
C ASN A 104 -3.57 -16.29 -10.20
N TRP A 105 -2.90 -15.24 -10.65
CA TRP A 105 -3.07 -13.92 -10.01
C TRP A 105 -4.46 -13.30 -10.24
N LEU A 106 -5.04 -13.54 -11.42
CA LEU A 106 -6.32 -12.99 -11.85
C LEU A 106 -7.18 -14.11 -12.43
N GLN A 107 -8.42 -14.20 -11.96
CA GLN A 107 -9.47 -15.04 -12.55
C GLN A 107 -10.63 -14.14 -12.97
N GLN A 108 -11.28 -14.45 -14.08
CA GLN A 108 -12.38 -13.65 -14.60
C GLN A 108 -13.38 -14.51 -15.35
N SER A 109 -14.65 -14.14 -15.26
CA SER A 109 -15.79 -14.69 -15.97
C SER A 109 -16.74 -13.55 -16.39
N GLU A 110 -17.90 -13.90 -16.95
CA GLU A 110 -18.97 -12.92 -17.20
C GLU A 110 -19.56 -12.35 -15.89
N ASP A 111 -19.48 -13.09 -14.79
CA ASP A 111 -20.08 -12.73 -13.51
C ASP A 111 -19.13 -11.95 -12.60
N GLU A 112 -17.83 -12.27 -12.64
CA GLU A 112 -16.87 -11.71 -11.68
C GLU A 112 -15.43 -11.59 -12.19
N MET A 113 -14.67 -10.76 -11.48
CA MET A 113 -13.21 -10.66 -11.59
C MET A 113 -12.61 -10.81 -10.19
N CYS A 114 -11.72 -11.78 -10.01
CA CYS A 114 -11.07 -12.11 -8.75
C CYS A 114 -9.55 -11.91 -8.86
N MET A 115 -9.03 -10.91 -8.15
CA MET A 115 -7.59 -10.76 -7.90
C MET A 115 -7.24 -11.59 -6.65
N ARG A 116 -6.48 -12.68 -6.80
CA ARG A 116 -6.25 -13.63 -5.70
C ARG A 116 -5.31 -13.07 -4.64
N TYR A 117 -5.61 -13.42 -3.38
CA TYR A 117 -5.05 -12.86 -2.14
C TYR A 117 -5.46 -11.39 -1.91
N CYS A 118 -4.65 -10.63 -1.20
CA CYS A 118 -4.98 -9.26 -0.80
C CYS A 118 -3.70 -8.49 -0.46
N ALA A 119 -3.87 -7.21 -0.13
CA ALA A 119 -2.78 -6.37 0.34
C ALA A 119 -2.92 -6.04 1.82
N TYR A 120 -1.79 -5.79 2.47
CA TYR A 120 -1.72 -5.33 3.87
C TYR A 120 -0.88 -4.07 3.95
N TRP A 121 -1.17 -3.22 4.95
CA TRP A 121 -0.51 -1.94 5.10
C TRP A 121 0.01 -1.67 6.52
N VAL A 122 1.05 -0.84 6.60
CA VAL A 122 1.58 -0.33 7.87
C VAL A 122 2.11 1.09 7.66
N SER A 123 1.95 1.95 8.67
CA SER A 123 2.67 3.22 8.74
C SER A 123 3.95 3.01 9.54
N LEU A 124 5.09 3.42 8.99
CA LEU A 124 6.38 3.39 9.69
C LEU A 124 6.76 4.79 10.22
N ARG A 125 5.86 5.76 10.09
CA ARG A 125 6.08 7.16 10.47
C ARG A 125 6.55 7.25 11.93
N GLY A 126 7.71 7.86 12.13
CA GLY A 126 8.28 8.07 13.46
C GLY A 126 8.98 6.84 14.07
N GLU A 127 9.07 5.73 13.35
CA GLU A 127 9.90 4.60 13.77
C GLU A 127 11.39 4.99 13.81
N PRO A 128 12.20 4.36 14.69
CA PRO A 128 13.61 4.72 14.86
C PRO A 128 14.45 4.33 13.64
N GLU A 129 15.43 5.17 13.30
CA GLU A 129 16.41 4.84 12.26
C GLU A 129 17.14 3.52 12.53
N ARG A 130 17.48 2.83 11.45
CA ARG A 130 18.28 1.60 11.46
C ARG A 130 19.50 1.84 10.58
N ILE A 131 20.69 1.46 11.04
CA ILE A 131 21.96 1.69 10.34
C ILE A 131 22.68 0.34 10.19
N ASN A 132 23.51 0.19 9.15
CA ASN A 132 24.38 -0.97 8.90
C ASN A 132 23.65 -2.28 8.58
N THR A 133 22.43 -2.22 8.03
CA THR A 133 21.68 -3.40 7.57
C THR A 133 21.18 -3.19 6.14
N ALA A 134 21.23 -4.23 5.29
CA ALA A 134 20.65 -4.15 3.95
C ALA A 134 19.11 -4.08 3.96
N ASN A 135 18.48 -4.72 4.95
CA ASN A 135 17.02 -4.78 5.10
C ASN A 135 16.61 -4.67 6.58
N VAL A 136 15.40 -4.15 6.80
CA VAL A 136 14.69 -4.14 8.09
C VAL A 136 13.44 -4.99 7.94
N THR A 137 13.23 -5.95 8.84
CA THR A 137 11.98 -6.72 8.86
C THR A 137 10.90 -5.89 9.53
N VAL A 138 9.86 -5.55 8.79
CA VAL A 138 8.67 -4.85 9.30
C VAL A 138 7.52 -5.83 9.50
N GLU A 139 6.67 -5.54 10.47
CA GLU A 139 5.49 -6.34 10.79
C GLU A 139 4.23 -5.68 10.21
N LEU A 140 3.53 -6.40 9.34
CA LEU A 140 2.27 -5.97 8.74
C LEU A 140 1.13 -6.62 9.53
N PRO A 141 0.32 -5.87 10.31
CA PRO A 141 -0.79 -6.45 11.04
C PRO A 141 -1.81 -7.04 10.08
N ARG A 142 -2.28 -8.28 10.33
CA ARG A 142 -3.32 -8.90 9.49
C ARG A 142 -4.67 -8.17 9.58
N SER A 143 -4.90 -7.43 10.67
CA SER A 143 -6.03 -6.51 10.79
C SER A 143 -5.98 -5.34 9.80
N ASN A 144 -4.78 -5.01 9.29
CA ASN A 144 -4.55 -3.89 8.38
C ASN A 144 -4.63 -4.35 6.92
N GLN A 145 -5.72 -5.02 6.55
CA GLN A 145 -5.97 -5.32 5.15
C GLN A 145 -6.24 -4.02 4.38
N PHE A 146 -5.62 -3.84 3.22
CA PHE A 146 -5.87 -2.71 2.33
C PHE A 146 -7.06 -3.05 1.43
N ALA A 147 -8.25 -2.69 1.90
CA ALA A 147 -9.55 -2.98 1.32
C ALA A 147 -10.35 -1.67 1.20
N VAL A 148 -11.49 -1.73 0.51
CA VAL A 148 -12.32 -0.55 0.23
C VAL A 148 -12.70 0.19 1.51
N GLU A 149 -13.22 -0.52 2.51
CA GLU A 149 -13.67 0.08 3.77
C GLU A 149 -12.52 0.58 4.64
N SER A 150 -11.38 -0.11 4.64
CA SER A 150 -10.20 0.36 5.38
C SER A 150 -9.62 1.62 4.74
N LEU A 151 -9.58 1.71 3.41
CA LEU A 151 -9.16 2.92 2.70
C LEU A 151 -10.11 4.09 2.99
N LYS A 152 -11.43 3.89 2.93
CA LYS A 152 -12.40 4.95 3.31
C LYS A 152 -12.17 5.43 4.75
N SER A 153 -11.94 4.51 5.68
CA SER A 153 -11.67 4.82 7.08
C SER A 153 -10.39 5.64 7.27
N ILE A 154 -9.30 5.27 6.57
CA ILE A 154 -8.05 6.04 6.55
C ILE A 154 -8.31 7.46 6.02
N MET A 155 -8.93 7.59 4.85
CA MET A 155 -9.18 8.89 4.24
C MET A 155 -10.09 9.78 5.08
N GLN A 156 -11.07 9.19 5.79
CA GLN A 156 -11.90 9.91 6.76
C GLN A 156 -11.07 10.46 7.93
N ARG A 157 -10.19 9.65 8.53
CA ARG A 157 -9.28 10.13 9.59
C ARG A 157 -8.39 11.27 9.09
N LEU A 158 -7.81 11.13 7.90
CA LEU A 158 -6.97 12.18 7.29
C LEU A 158 -7.75 13.48 7.07
N SER A 159 -9.02 13.38 6.63
CA SER A 159 -9.88 14.57 6.44
C SER A 159 -10.15 15.33 7.74
N GLN A 160 -9.99 14.67 8.89
CA GLN A 160 -10.15 15.25 10.23
C GLN A 160 -8.81 15.70 10.84
N GLY A 161 -7.71 15.64 10.08
CA GLY A 161 -6.36 15.96 10.57
C GLY A 161 -5.71 14.82 11.37
N GLY A 162 -6.31 13.63 11.38
CA GLY A 162 -5.74 12.43 11.98
C GLY A 162 -4.68 11.77 11.10
N LEU A 163 -4.24 10.59 11.53
CA LEU A 163 -3.30 9.73 10.81
C LEU A 163 -3.98 8.41 10.38
N PRO A 164 -3.42 7.68 9.40
CA PRO A 164 -3.92 6.37 9.00
C PRO A 164 -4.02 5.39 10.16
#